data_AF-D8QTM3-F1
#
_entry.id   AF-D8QTM3-F1
#
_cell.length_a   1.000
_cell.length_b   1.000
_cell.length_c   1.000
_cell.angle_alpha   90.00
_cell.angle_beta   90.00
_cell.angle_gamma   90.00
#
_symmetry.space_group_name_H-M   'P 1'
#
loop_
_entity.id
_entity.type
_entity.pdbx_description
1 polymer ?
#
loop_
_entity_poly.entity_id
_entity_poly.type
_entity_poly.pdbx_seq_one_letter_code
_entity_poly.pdbx_strand_id
1 'polypeptide(L)' 'GPCTGCEWNPEWDSLLPDEQARLKAQQGMKYVYLDGLQVLNSKTLEPVAKDGVTIGEVCMCGNMVFKGFLNNPEATLES' A
#
# COMPACT_ATOMS: atom_id res chain seq x y z
N GLY A 1 5.65 -2.30 11.41
CA GLY A 1 6.00 -0.92 11.00
C GLY A 1 5.17 -0.58 9.78
N PRO A 2 4.95 0.70 9.43
CA PRO A 2 4.14 1.03 8.26
C PRO A 2 4.81 0.42 7.03
N CYS A 3 4.08 -0.40 6.28
CA CYS A 3 4.55 -1.03 5.05
C CYS A 3 4.60 -0.04 3.86
N THR A 4 4.25 1.22 4.14
CA THR A 4 4.08 2.30 3.18
C THR A 4 4.70 3.59 3.70
N GLY A 5 5.35 4.33 2.81
CA GLY A 5 5.82 5.69 3.07
C GLY A 5 5.73 6.55 1.82
N CYS A 6 6.21 7.78 1.90
CA CYS A 6 6.47 8.62 0.74
C CYS A 6 7.88 9.20 0.90
N GLU A 7 8.86 8.51 0.34
CA GLU A 7 10.22 9.05 0.25
C GLU A 7 10.27 10.15 -0.83
N TRP A 8 11.18 11.11 -0.67
CA TRP A 8 11.33 12.17 -1.67
C TRP A 8 12.01 11.60 -2.91
N ASN A 9 11.43 11.84 -4.09
CA ASN A 9 12.10 11.53 -5.36
C ASN A 9 12.83 12.79 -5.86
N PRO A 10 14.16 12.75 -6.07
CA PRO A 10 14.92 13.88 -6.61
C PRO A 10 14.40 14.45 -7.93
N GLU A 11 13.66 13.67 -8.73
CA GLU A 11 13.04 14.16 -9.97
C GLU A 11 12.02 15.29 -9.71
N TRP A 12 11.45 15.35 -8.51
CA TRP A 12 10.47 16.37 -8.12
C TRP A 12 11.08 17.74 -7.89
N ASP A 13 12.40 17.85 -7.72
CA ASP A 13 13.10 19.12 -7.48
C ASP A 13 12.92 20.12 -8.64
N SER A 14 12.61 19.61 -9.83
CA SER A 14 12.34 20.39 -11.04
C SER A 14 10.90 20.91 -11.18
N LEU A 15 9.98 20.42 -10.35
CA LEU A 15 8.55 20.75 -10.41
C LEU A 15 8.22 22.02 -9.63
N LEU A 16 7.05 22.60 -9.89
CA LEU A 16 6.56 23.74 -9.13
C LEU A 16 6.24 23.34 -7.67
N PRO A 17 6.34 24.27 -6.69
CA PRO A 17 6.09 23.97 -5.29
C PRO A 17 4.72 23.31 -5.01
N ASP A 18 3.68 23.70 -5.74
CA ASP A 18 2.34 23.12 -5.60
C ASP A 18 2.28 21.66 -6.07
N GLU A 19 3.00 21.33 -7.14
CA GLU A 19 3.08 19.96 -7.66
C GLU A 19 3.91 19.07 -6.74
N GLN A 20 5.01 19.61 -6.21
CA GLN A 20 5.83 18.97 -5.19
C GLN A 20 5.01 18.64 -3.93
N ALA A 21 4.24 19.59 -3.41
CA ALA A 21 3.38 19.39 -2.26
C ALA A 21 2.31 18.32 -2.52
N ARG A 22 1.69 18.34 -3.72
CA ARG A 22 0.70 17.34 -4.13
C ARG A 22 1.28 15.94 -4.19
N LEU A 23 2.48 15.76 -4.74
CA LEU A 23 3.16 14.47 -4.82
C LEU A 23 3.60 13.98 -3.44
N LYS A 24 4.14 14.86 -2.60
CA LYS A 24 4.57 14.53 -1.24
C LYS A 24 3.41 14.14 -0.31
N ALA A 25 2.21 14.66 -0.58
CA ALA A 25 1.00 14.29 0.14
C ALA A 25 0.50 12.87 -0.19
N GLN A 26 0.98 12.25 -1.28
CA GLN A 26 0.59 10.89 -1.64
C GLN A 26 1.22 9.87 -0.69
N GLN A 27 0.40 9.21 0.12
CA GLN A 27 0.80 8.10 0.97
C GLN A 27 0.51 6.78 0.26
N GLY A 28 1.23 5.72 0.62
CA GLY A 28 0.98 4.39 0.07
C GLY A 28 2.04 3.87 -0.89
N MET A 29 3.20 4.54 -1.04
CA MET A 29 4.31 3.90 -1.75
C MET A 29 4.87 2.76 -0.92
N LYS A 30 4.84 1.57 -1.52
CA LYS A 30 5.37 0.32 -1.00
C LYS A 30 6.85 0.47 -0.63
N TYR A 31 7.23 -0.08 0.52
CA TYR A 31 8.65 -0.24 0.87
C TYR A 31 9.35 -1.21 -0.09
N VAL A 32 10.63 -0.94 -0.38
CA VAL A 32 11.44 -1.75 -1.30
C VAL A 32 11.47 -3.23 -0.92
N TYR A 33 11.37 -3.56 0.37
CA TYR A 33 11.38 -4.92 0.90
C TYR A 33 10.04 -5.66 0.85
N LEU A 34 8.96 -5.02 0.39
CA LEU A 34 7.66 -5.66 0.24
C LEU A 34 7.46 -6.04 -1.23
N ASP A 35 6.96 -7.24 -1.53
CA ASP A 35 6.79 -7.71 -2.91
C ASP A 35 5.57 -7.07 -3.58
N GLY A 36 4.46 -6.94 -2.85
CA GLY A 36 3.24 -6.37 -3.39
C GLY A 36 2.43 -5.61 -2.34
N LEU A 37 1.84 -4.51 -2.79
CA LEU A 37 0.89 -3.71 -2.07
C LEU A 37 -0.17 -3.25 -3.06
N GLN A 38 -1.43 -3.59 -2.80
CA GLN A 38 -2.57 -3.19 -3.63
C GLN A 38 -3.77 -2.84 -2.76
N VAL A 39 -4.68 -2.05 -3.32
CA VAL A 39 -6.00 -1.81 -2.72
C VAL A 39 -7.01 -2.65 -3.51
N LEU A 40 -7.65 -3.60 -2.84
CA LEU A 40 -8.58 -4.54 -3.45
C LEU A 40 -10.01 -4.27 -2.98
N ASN A 41 -10.99 -4.61 -3.82
CA ASN A 41 -12.38 -4.65 -3.39
C ASN A 41 -12.59 -5.85 -2.46
N SER A 42 -13.13 -5.64 -1.26
CA SER A 42 -13.28 -6.69 -0.25
C SER A 42 -14.20 -7.85 -0.65
N LYS A 43 -15.07 -7.65 -1.67
CA LYS A 43 -15.98 -8.69 -2.17
C LYS A 43 -15.44 -9.41 -3.38
N THR A 44 -14.82 -8.70 -4.31
CA THR A 44 -14.36 -9.30 -5.58
C THR A 44 -12.88 -9.68 -5.55
N LEU A 45 -12.12 -9.16 -4.59
CA LEU A 45 -10.66 -9.27 -4.49
C LEU A 45 -9.92 -8.72 -5.72
N GLU A 46 -10.60 -7.90 -6.53
CA GLU A 46 -10.00 -7.23 -7.69
C GLU A 46 -9.44 -5.85 -7.31
N PRO A 47 -8.38 -5.37 -7.99
CA PRO A 47 -7.84 -4.03 -7.74
C PRO A 47 -8.87 -2.93 -7.97
N VAL A 48 -8.95 -1.98 -7.05
CA VAL A 48 -9.78 -0.78 -7.22
C VAL A 48 -9.14 0.20 -8.20
N ALA A 49 -9.94 1.15 -8.70
CA ALA A 49 -9.44 2.25 -9.52
C ALA A 49 -8.39 3.09 -8.76
N LYS A 50 -7.31 3.47 -9.44
CA LYS A 50 -6.23 4.31 -8.87
C LYS A 50 -6.57 5.81 -8.96
N ASP A 51 -7.75 6.18 -8.50
CA ASP A 51 -8.29 7.55 -8.59
C ASP A 51 -8.13 8.38 -7.30
N GLY A 52 -7.71 7.76 -6.20
CA GLY A 52 -7.57 8.41 -4.89
C GLY A 52 -8.89 8.67 -4.17
N VAL A 53 -10.00 8.15 -4.69
CA VAL A 53 -11.37 8.33 -4.15
C VAL A 53 -12.01 6.97 -3.84
N THR A 54 -11.76 5.97 -4.68
CA THR A 54 -12.33 4.63 -4.52
C THR A 54 -11.73 3.93 -3.31
N ILE A 55 -12.58 3.52 -2.38
CA ILE A 55 -12.20 2.84 -1.14
C ILE A 55 -12.12 1.33 -1.37
N GLY A 56 -11.10 0.70 -0.79
CA GLY A 56 -10.94 -0.75 -0.73
C GLY A 56 -10.03 -1.16 0.43
N GLU A 57 -9.72 -2.44 0.52
CA GLU A 57 -8.85 -3.02 1.55
C GLU A 57 -7.40 -3.02 1.10
N VAL A 58 -6.49 -2.70 2.00
CA VAL A 58 -5.05 -2.71 1.74
C VAL A 58 -4.52 -4.13 1.89
N CYS A 59 -4.18 -4.76 0.77
CA CYS A 59 -3.63 -6.10 0.73
C CYS A 59 -2.13 -6.07 0.44
N MET A 60 -1.37 -6.90 1.15
CA MET A 60 0.08 -6.93 1.12
C MET A 60 0.58 -8.36 0.89
N CYS A 61 1.65 -8.52 0.12
CA CYS A 61 2.34 -9.80 -0.03
C CYS A 61 3.87 -9.62 -0.01
N GLY A 62 4.56 -10.66 0.44
CA GLY A 62 6.02 -10.71 0.49
C GLY A 62 6.56 -11.33 1.77
N ASN A 63 7.88 -11.43 1.84
CA ASN A 63 8.62 -12.01 2.98
C ASN A 63 8.38 -11.29 4.32
N MET A 64 7.96 -10.02 4.28
CA MET A 64 7.67 -9.19 5.45
C MET A 64 6.23 -9.33 5.97
N VAL A 65 5.38 -10.13 5.30
CA VAL A 65 3.99 -10.34 5.68
C VAL A 65 3.88 -11.54 6.62
N PHE A 66 3.05 -11.41 7.66
CA PHE A 66 2.79 -12.49 8.60
C PHE A 66 2.19 -13.71 7.89
N LYS A 67 2.60 -14.91 8.30
CA LYS A 67 2.03 -16.16 7.75
C LYS A 67 0.67 -16.53 8.32
N GLY A 68 0.20 -15.81 9.33
CA GLY A 68 -1.01 -16.13 10.09
C GLY A 68 -0.86 -15.88 11.57
N PHE A 69 -1.83 -16.37 12.33
CA PHE A 69 -1.89 -16.24 13.78
C PHE A 69 -1.34 -17.48 14.46
N LEU A 70 -0.43 -17.28 15.42
CA LEU A 70 0.12 -18.35 16.23
C LEU A 70 -1.01 -19.03 17.03
N ASN A 71 -1.10 -20.36 16.93
CA ASN A 71 -2.10 -21.19 17.61
C ASN A 71 -3.57 -20.87 17.27
N ASN A 72 -3.83 -20.19 16.14
CA ASN A 72 -5.20 -19.95 15.66
C ASN A 72 -5.29 -20.24 14.15
N PRO A 73 -5.50 -21.51 13.76
CA PRO A 73 -5.56 -21.90 12.35
C PRO A 73 -6.80 -21.34 11.64
N GLU A 74 -7.92 -21.19 12.34
CA GLU A 74 -9.15 -20.59 11.79
C GLU A 74 -8.90 -19.13 11.39
N ALA A 75 -8.37 -18.31 12.31
CA ALA A 75 -8.04 -16.91 11.98
C ALA A 75 -6.98 -16.78 10.88
N THR A 76 -6.08 -17.76 10.74
CA THR A 76 -5.09 -17.79 9.66
C THR A 76 -5.73 -18.07 8.29
N LEU A 77 -6.78 -18.88 8.23
CA LEU A 77 -7.50 -19.19 7.00
C LEU A 77 -8.44 -18.07 6.54
N GLU A 78 -8.95 -17.27 7.47
CA GLU A 78 -9.84 -16.13 7.20
C GLU A 78 -9.08 -14.85 6.79
N SER A 79 -7.75 -14.83 6.88
CA SER A 79 -6.90 -13.65 6.62
C SER A 79 -6.40 -13.54 5.19
#